data_AF-A0A925SV28-F1
#
_entry.id   AF-A0A925SV28-F1
#
_cell.length_a   1.000
_cell.length_b   1.000
_cell.length_c   1.000
_cell.angle_alpha   90.00
_cell.angle_beta   90.00
_cell.angle_gamma   90.00
#
_symmetry.space_group_name_H-M   'P 1'
#
loop_
_entity.id
_entity.type
_entity.pdbx_description
1 polymer ?
#
loop_
_entity_poly.entity_id
_entity_poly.type
_entity_poly.pdbx_seq_one_letter_code
_entity_poly.pdbx_strand_id
1 'polypeptide(L)' 'MNPYYRPRRSMLYVPGCNTRHLNKARTLRVDSVILDLGDPILV' A
#
# COMPACT_ATOMS: atom_id res chain seq x y z
N MET A 1 -9.68 -14.44 -21.37
CA MET A 1 -8.93 -13.28 -20.81
C MET A 1 -9.67 -12.87 -19.53
N ASN A 2 -9.05 -13.03 -18.37
CA ASN A 2 -9.74 -12.84 -17.07
C ASN A 2 -10.09 -11.34 -16.92
N PRO A 3 -11.38 -10.96 -16.75
CA PRO A 3 -11.81 -9.57 -16.68
C PRO A 3 -11.23 -8.77 -15.50
N TYR A 4 -10.51 -9.44 -14.58
CA TYR A 4 -9.89 -8.84 -13.40
C TYR A 4 -8.37 -8.71 -13.50
N TYR A 5 -7.83 -8.42 -14.69
CA TYR A 5 -6.40 -8.12 -14.81
C TYR A 5 -6.10 -6.77 -14.13
N ARG A 6 -5.68 -6.83 -12.86
CA ARG A 6 -5.06 -5.70 -12.14
C ARG A 6 -3.55 -5.85 -12.22
N PRO A 7 -2.84 -4.92 -12.89
CA PRO A 7 -1.38 -4.89 -12.87
C PRO A 7 -0.87 -4.88 -11.43
N ARG A 8 0.24 -5.59 -11.15
CA ARG A 8 0.95 -5.59 -9.86
C ARG A 8 2.43 -5.32 -10.10
N ARG A 9 2.72 -4.28 -10.88
CA ARG A 9 4.09 -3.90 -11.25
C ARG A 9 4.74 -3.10 -10.13
N SER A 10 3.93 -2.41 -9.33
CA SER A 10 4.32 -1.64 -8.16
C SER A 10 3.40 -1.95 -6.97
N MET A 11 3.99 -2.34 -5.85
CA MET A 11 3.28 -2.62 -4.60
C MET A 11 3.95 -1.83 -3.47
N LEU A 12 3.18 -0.98 -2.80
CA LEU A 12 3.67 -0.14 -1.70
C LEU A 12 3.33 -0.78 -0.35
N TYR A 13 4.34 -1.09 0.45
CA TYR A 13 4.13 -1.44 1.86
C TYR A 13 3.84 -0.18 2.68
N VAL A 14 2.80 -0.23 3.50
CA VAL A 14 2.34 0.90 4.32
C VAL A 14 2.04 0.41 5.73
N PRO A 15 2.60 1.03 6.78
CA PRO A 15 2.26 0.70 8.16
C PRO A 15 0.78 1.02 8.43
N GLY A 16 0.00 -0.01 8.79
CA GLY A 16 -1.45 0.08 8.97
C GLY A 16 -1.88 0.93 10.18
N CYS A 17 -0.99 1.15 11.15
CA CYS A 17 -1.26 1.95 12.34
C CYS A 17 -0.96 3.45 12.19
N ASN A 18 -0.27 3.88 11.12
CA ASN A 18 0.17 5.28 10.98
C ASN A 18 -0.65 6.05 9.93
N THR A 19 -1.50 6.96 10.41
CA THR A 19 -2.41 7.78 9.59
C THR A 19 -1.68 8.67 8.58
N ARG A 20 -0.46 9.17 8.90
CA ARG A 20 0.36 9.96 7.96
C ARG A 20 0.73 9.14 6.73
N HIS A 21 1.16 7.89 6.92
CA HIS A 21 1.53 7.00 5.83
C HIS A 21 0.30 6.55 5.03
N LEU A 22 -0.82 6.26 5.70
CA LEU A 22 -2.09 5.95 5.05
C LEU A 22 -2.59 7.09 4.15
N ASN A 23 -2.54 8.33 4.64
CA ASN A 23 -2.95 9.50 3.86
C ASN A 23 -2.05 9.72 2.64
N LYS A 24 -0.74 9.51 2.79
CA LYS A 24 0.21 9.58 1.66
C LYS A 24 -0.03 8.46 0.65
N ALA A 25 -0.29 7.24 1.10
CA ALA A 25 -0.52 6.09 0.22
C ALA A 25 -1.71 6.28 -0.73
N ARG A 26 -2.75 7.01 -0.32
CA ARG A 26 -3.93 7.31 -1.14
C ARG A 26 -3.63 8.14 -2.40
N THR A 27 -2.53 8.91 -2.40
CA THR A 27 -2.20 9.85 -3.48
C THR A 27 -1.01 9.39 -4.33
N LEU A 28 -0.28 8.36 -3.91
CA LEU A 28 0.86 7.83 -4.64
C LEU A 28 0.43 6.98 -5.84
N ARG A 29 1.16 7.11 -6.96
CA ARG A 29 0.93 6.34 -8.18
C ARG A 29 1.53 4.94 -8.04
N VAL A 30 0.77 4.04 -7.42
CA VAL A 30 1.12 2.61 -7.30
C VAL A 30 -0.07 1.74 -7.69
N ASP A 31 0.20 0.53 -8.16
CA ASP A 31 -0.88 -0.36 -8.59
C ASP A 31 -1.62 -0.97 -7.40
N SER A 32 -0.95 -1.15 -6.26
CA SER A 32 -1.51 -1.74 -5.04
C SER A 32 -0.79 -1.28 -3.78
N VAL A 33 -1.49 -1.33 -2.65
CA VAL A 33 -0.96 -1.06 -1.31
C VAL A 33 -1.10 -2.31 -0.46
N ILE A 34 -0.03 -2.70 0.23
CA ILE A 34 -0.02 -3.74 1.26
C ILE A 34 -0.01 -3.05 2.61
N LEU A 35 -1.05 -3.26 3.41
CA LEU A 35 -1.10 -2.75 4.78
C LEU A 35 -0.37 -3.73 5.69
N ASP A 36 0.70 -3.25 6.31
CA ASP A 36 1.45 -4.00 7.29
C ASP A 36 0.80 -3.85 8.68
N LEU A 37 0.42 -4.98 9.27
CA LEU A 37 -0.22 -5.08 10.59
C LEU A 37 0.76 -5.58 11.66
N GLY A 38 2.04 -5.79 11.31
CA GLY A 38 3.07 -6.22 12.24
C GLY A 38 3.53 -5.11 13.19
N ASP A 39 4.78 -5.17 13.63
CA ASP A 39 5.44 -4.07 14.35
C ASP A 39 6.23 -3.23 13.35
N PRO A 40 5.60 -2.28 12.65
CA PRO A 40 6.33 -1.40 11.77
C PRO A 40 7.29 -0.57 12.63
N ILE A 41 8.57 -0.59 12.30
CA ILE A 41 9.57 0.30 12.89
C ILE A 41 9.20 1.74 12.49
N LEU A 42 8.35 2.36 13.30
CA LEU A 42 7.92 3.74 13.15
C LEU A 42 8.85 4.59 14.01
N VAL A 43 9.88 5.14 13.36
CA VAL A 43 10.69 6.24 13.93
C VAL A 43 10.02 7.57 13.65
#